data_AF-A0A924DR45-F1
#
_entry.id   AF-A0A924DR45-F1
#
_cell.length_a   1.000
_cell.length_b   1.000
_cell.length_c   1.000
_cell.angle_alpha   90.00
_cell.angle_beta   90.00
_cell.angle_gamma   90.00
#
_symmetry.space_group_name_H-M   'P 1'
#
loop_
_entity.id
_entity.type
_entity.pdbx_description
1 polymer ?
#
loop_
_entity_poly.entity_id
_entity_poly.type
_entity_poly.pdbx_seq_one_letter_code
_entity_poly.pdbx_strand_id
1 'polypeptide(L)'
;MKKVQLLNETGLISDEAVESLIKRAPDVSCQCPGHLIKIFRSIQAFTEYQKNCINAKPQDELIHKWLESTSLNLEHILSNSIITLARMEGMIDKNNQIIED
;
A
#
# COMPACT_ATOMS: atom_id res chain seq x y z
N MET A 1 17.83 0.01 16.97
CA MET A 1 17.06 0.38 15.77
C MET A 1 16.67 -0.90 15.06
N LYS A 2 15.39 -1.26 15.08
CA LYS A 2 14.93 -2.43 14.31
C LYS A 2 14.93 -2.06 12.84
N LYS A 3 15.55 -2.89 12.01
CA LYS A 3 15.56 -2.68 10.55
C LYS A 3 14.22 -3.17 10.00
N VAL A 4 13.26 -2.26 9.81
CA VAL A 4 11.99 -2.60 9.16
C VAL A 4 12.23 -2.75 7.66
N GLN A 5 11.77 -3.85 7.09
CA GLN A 5 11.83 -4.03 5.64
C GLN A 5 10.81 -3.12 4.97
N LEU A 6 11.24 -2.11 4.21
CA LEU A 6 10.32 -1.13 3.62
C LEU A 6 9.42 -1.71 2.52
N LEU A 7 9.97 -2.57 1.67
CA LEU A 7 9.27 -3.15 0.52
C LEU A 7 9.20 -4.67 0.65
N ASN A 8 8.06 -5.26 0.28
CA ASN A 8 7.90 -6.71 0.12
C ASN A 8 8.55 -7.20 -1.19
N GLU A 9 8.43 -8.49 -1.45
CA GLU A 9 8.95 -9.16 -2.65
C GLU A 9 8.32 -8.68 -3.98
N THR A 10 7.14 -8.08 -3.93
CA THR A 10 6.46 -7.51 -5.11
C THR A 10 6.81 -6.03 -5.34
N GLY A 11 7.67 -5.44 -4.51
CA GLY A 11 8.05 -4.02 -4.61
C GLY A 11 6.97 -3.05 -4.11
N LEU A 12 5.97 -3.55 -3.36
CA LEU A 12 5.01 -2.74 -2.62
C LEU A 12 5.52 -2.49 -1.20
N ILE A 13 5.01 -1.46 -0.54
CA ILE A 13 5.26 -1.22 0.87
C ILE A 13 4.87 -2.45 1.69
N SER A 14 5.78 -2.91 2.55
CA SER A 14 5.55 -4.13 3.33
C SER A 14 4.50 -3.91 4.42
N ASP A 15 3.88 -5.00 4.89
CA ASP A 15 2.96 -4.93 6.02
C ASP A 15 3.63 -4.42 7.29
N GLU A 16 4.89 -4.82 7.56
CA GLU A 16 5.65 -4.33 8.71
C GLU A 16 5.87 -2.81 8.65
N ALA A 17 6.13 -2.28 7.45
CA ALA A 17 6.27 -0.85 7.23
C ALA A 17 4.93 -0.13 7.37
N VAL A 18 3.84 -0.67 6.83
CA VAL A 18 2.49 -0.13 6.99
C VAL A 18 2.11 -0.03 8.46
N GLU A 19 2.29 -1.10 9.24
CA GLU A 19 1.97 -1.10 10.68
C GLU A 19 2.77 -0.05 11.46
N SER A 20 4.05 0.08 11.13
CA SER A 20 4.91 1.10 11.73
C SER A 20 4.45 2.53 11.38
N LEU A 21 4.05 2.78 10.13
CA LEU A 21 3.54 4.08 9.70
C LEU A 21 2.16 4.40 10.28
N ILE A 22 1.27 3.40 10.44
CA ILE A 22 -0.04 3.59 11.09
C ILE A 22 0.14 4.11 12.52
N LYS A 23 1.08 3.54 13.28
CA LYS A 23 1.34 3.95 14.67
C LYS A 23 1.78 5.41 14.80
N ARG A 24 2.47 5.91 13.78
CA ARG A 24 2.99 7.29 13.70
C ARG A 24 2.09 8.26 12.94
N ALA A 25 1.04 7.77 12.28
CA ALA A 25 0.08 8.62 11.59
C ALA A 25 -0.56 9.71 12.49
N PRO A 26 -0.79 9.49 13.81
CA PRO A 26 -1.24 10.53 14.72
C PRO A 26 -0.26 11.69 14.93
N ASP A 27 1.04 11.48 14.70
CA ASP A 27 2.08 12.52 14.84
C ASP A 27 2.01 13.54 13.70
N VAL A 28 1.43 13.14 12.57
CA VAL A 28 1.18 14.01 11.42
C VAL A 28 -0.18 14.68 11.59
N SER A 29 -0.18 16.01 11.72
CA SER A 29 -1.40 16.79 12.03
C SER A 29 -2.57 16.54 11.05
N CYS A 30 -2.30 16.31 9.76
CA CYS A 30 -3.36 16.03 8.77
C CYS A 30 -3.85 14.57 8.77
N GLN A 31 -3.15 13.65 9.46
CA GLN A 31 -3.40 12.22 9.49
C GLN A 31 -3.40 11.53 8.10
N CYS A 32 -2.90 12.23 7.08
CA CYS A 32 -2.88 11.78 5.68
C CYS A 32 -2.23 10.41 5.48
N PRO A 33 -1.13 10.03 6.18
CA PRO A 33 -0.55 8.69 6.06
C PRO A 33 -1.56 7.59 6.37
N GLY A 34 -2.35 7.75 7.45
CA GLY A 34 -3.38 6.78 7.84
C GLY A 34 -4.52 6.69 6.84
N HIS A 35 -4.96 7.81 6.27
CA HIS A 35 -5.98 7.82 5.21
C HIS A 35 -5.50 7.12 3.94
N LEU A 36 -4.26 7.39 3.52
CA LEU A 36 -3.70 6.81 2.30
C LEU A 36 -3.50 5.29 2.44
N ILE A 37 -3.05 4.84 3.62
CA ILE A 37 -2.96 3.42 3.95
C ILE A 37 -4.32 2.73 3.90
N LYS A 38 -5.39 3.36 4.40
CA LYS A 38 -6.75 2.79 4.29
C LYS A 38 -7.18 2.60 2.84
N ILE A 39 -6.93 3.58 1.98
CA ILE A 39 -7.23 3.47 0.53
C ILE A 39 -6.42 2.34 -0.08
N PHE A 40 -5.12 2.25 0.22
CA PHE A 40 -4.25 1.17 -0.25
C PHE A 40 -4.79 -0.21 0.15
N ARG A 41 -5.20 -0.40 1.41
CA ARG A 41 -5.83 -1.66 1.85
C ARG A 41 -7.14 -1.96 1.13
N SER A 42 -7.96 -0.96 0.83
CA SER A 42 -9.18 -1.15 0.05
C SER A 42 -8.89 -1.60 -1.39
N ILE A 43 -7.84 -1.06 -2.02
CA ILE A 43 -7.41 -1.50 -3.35
C ILE A 43 -6.88 -2.94 -3.30
N GLN A 44 -6.04 -3.29 -2.31
CA GLN A 44 -5.57 -4.67 -2.14
C GLN A 44 -6.72 -5.67 -1.97
N ALA A 45 -7.72 -5.32 -1.15
CA ALA A 45 -8.91 -6.14 -0.97
C ALA A 45 -9.70 -6.29 -2.29
N PHE A 46 -9.77 -5.23 -3.10
CA PHE A 46 -10.40 -5.29 -4.42
C PHE A 46 -9.62 -6.16 -5.40
N THR A 47 -8.29 -6.05 -5.46
CA THR A 47 -7.42 -6.91 -6.28
C THR A 47 -7.62 -8.38 -5.91
N GLU A 48 -7.63 -8.71 -4.62
CA GLU A 48 -7.84 -10.08 -4.15
C GLU A 48 -9.25 -10.58 -4.46
N TYR A 49 -10.26 -9.71 -4.35
CA TYR A 49 -11.61 -10.04 -4.76
C TYR A 49 -11.69 -10.39 -6.26
N GLN A 50 -11.00 -9.65 -7.14
CA GLN A 50 -11.00 -9.93 -8.58
C GLN A 50 -10.41 -11.31 -8.91
N LYS A 51 -9.34 -11.72 -8.22
CA LYS A 51 -8.73 -13.06 -8.40
C LYS A 51 -9.67 -14.20 -8.04
N ASN A 52 -10.60 -13.95 -7.12
CA ASN A 52 -11.54 -14.94 -6.59
C ASN A 52 -12.98 -14.73 -7.10
N CYS A 53 -13.20 -13.84 -8.07
CA CYS A 53 -14.53 -13.49 -8.54
C CYS A 53 -15.13 -14.59 -9.43
N ILE A 54 -16.46 -14.68 -9.44
CA ILE A 54 -17.19 -15.67 -10.25
C ILE A 54 -17.18 -15.25 -11.71
N ASN A 55 -16.73 -16.15 -12.61
CA ASN A 55 -16.86 -15.98 -14.05
C ASN A 55 -18.11 -16.72 -14.54
N ALA A 56 -19.25 -16.03 -14.60
CA ALA A 56 -20.52 -16.62 -15.01
C ALA A 56 -20.67 -16.67 -16.54
N LYS A 57 -19.97 -15.77 -17.26
CA LYS A 57 -19.93 -15.67 -18.72
C LYS A 57 -18.48 -15.58 -19.22
N PRO A 58 -18.19 -15.99 -20.47
CA PRO A 58 -16.85 -15.88 -21.03
C PRO A 58 -16.27 -14.44 -21.04
N GLN A 59 -17.12 -13.42 -21.11
CA GLN A 59 -16.69 -12.03 -21.07
C GLN A 59 -16.21 -11.59 -19.67
N ASP A 60 -16.69 -12.24 -18.61
CA ASP A 60 -16.35 -11.87 -17.23
C ASP A 60 -14.86 -12.07 -16.96
N GLU A 61 -14.27 -13.15 -17.49
CA GLU A 61 -12.84 -13.44 -17.32
C GLU A 61 -11.96 -12.31 -17.88
N LEU A 62 -12.31 -11.77 -19.06
CA LEU A 62 -11.56 -10.66 -19.67
C LEU A 62 -11.68 -9.38 -18.85
N ILE A 63 -12.89 -9.08 -18.34
CA ILE A 63 -13.13 -7.91 -17.50
C ILE A 63 -12.37 -8.03 -16.18
N HIS A 64 -12.43 -9.18 -15.51
CA HIS A 64 -11.76 -9.39 -14.23
C HIS A 64 -10.23 -9.36 -14.36
N LYS A 65 -9.66 -9.93 -15.43
CA LYS A 65 -8.22 -9.79 -15.71
C LYS A 65 -7.80 -8.34 -15.93
N TRP A 66 -8.61 -7.55 -16.63
CA TRP A 66 -8.36 -6.13 -16.81
C TRP A 66 -8.47 -5.35 -15.49
N LEU A 67 -9.47 -5.63 -14.66
CA LEU A 67 -9.63 -5.02 -13.33
C LEU A 67 -8.50 -5.40 -12.39
N GLU A 68 -8.07 -6.66 -12.37
CA GLU A 68 -6.91 -7.13 -11.59
C GLU A 68 -5.65 -6.37 -11.99
N SER A 69 -5.33 -6.32 -13.29
CA SER A 69 -4.15 -5.59 -13.79
C SER A 69 -4.20 -4.10 -13.44
N THR A 70 -5.37 -3.48 -13.58
CA THR A 70 -5.59 -2.07 -13.21
C THR A 70 -5.38 -1.86 -11.72
N SER A 71 -5.88 -2.76 -10.87
CA SER A 71 -5.78 -2.65 -9.41
C SER A 71 -4.35 -2.86 -8.92
N LEU A 72 -3.60 -3.80 -9.51
CA LEU A 72 -2.16 -3.98 -9.25
C LEU A 72 -1.37 -2.70 -9.56
N ASN A 73 -1.67 -2.01 -10.67
CA ASN A 73 -1.03 -0.73 -10.98
C ASN A 73 -1.35 0.35 -9.92
N LEU A 74 -2.60 0.39 -9.44
CA LEU A 74 -3.01 1.32 -8.37
C LEU A 74 -2.30 1.02 -7.04
N GLU A 75 -2.09 -0.26 -6.71
CA GLU A 75 -1.30 -0.64 -5.53
C GLU A 75 0.12 -0.07 -5.58
N HIS A 76 0.80 -0.15 -6.72
CA HIS A 76 2.14 0.43 -6.89
C HIS A 76 2.14 1.95 -6.75
N ILE A 77 1.15 2.64 -7.35
CA ILE A 77 1.02 4.11 -7.25
C ILE A 77 0.82 4.52 -5.79
N LEU A 78 -0.11 3.87 -5.09
CA LEU A 78 -0.40 4.17 -3.69
C LEU A 78 0.77 3.82 -2.76
N SER A 79 1.39 2.65 -2.94
CA SER A 79 2.59 2.26 -2.22
C SER A 79 3.69 3.31 -2.31
N ASN A 80 4.02 3.76 -3.53
CA ASN A 80 5.02 4.80 -3.76
C ASN A 80 4.60 6.15 -3.15
N SER A 81 3.32 6.47 -3.20
CA SER A 81 2.77 7.71 -2.61
C SER A 81 2.87 7.69 -1.09
N ILE A 82 2.58 6.57 -0.44
CA ILE A 82 2.73 6.37 1.01
C ILE A 82 4.19 6.57 1.43
N ILE A 83 5.13 5.91 0.72
CA ILE A 83 6.56 6.03 1.02
C ILE A 83 7.04 7.47 0.84
N THR A 84 6.59 8.14 -0.23
CA THR A 84 6.98 9.52 -0.52
C THR A 84 6.46 10.48 0.55
N LEU A 85 5.18 10.38 0.90
CA LEU A 85 4.59 11.18 1.97
C LEU A 85 5.30 10.92 3.30
N ALA A 86 5.54 9.65 3.66
CA ALA A 86 6.24 9.30 4.88
C ALA A 86 7.68 9.87 4.93
N ARG A 87 8.39 9.97 3.80
CA ARG A 87 9.69 10.69 3.75
C ARG A 87 9.53 12.20 3.98
N MET A 88 8.52 12.82 3.36
CA MET A 88 8.25 14.25 3.53
C MET A 88 7.90 14.62 4.98
N GLU A 89 7.15 13.74 5.66
CA GLU A 89 6.78 13.88 7.08
C GLU A 89 7.91 13.47 8.04
N GLY A 90 9.11 13.15 7.54
CA GLY A 90 10.24 12.74 8.39
C GLY A 90 10.03 11.39 9.08
N MET A 91 9.17 10.54 8.52
CA MET A 91 8.92 9.20 9.06
C MET A 91 9.94 8.17 8.59
N ILE A 92 10.46 8.36 7.38
CA ILE A 92 11.46 7.49 6.75
C ILE A 92 12.72 8.30 6.48
N ASP A 93 13.88 7.77 6.88
CA ASP A 93 15.17 8.41 6.65
C ASP A 93 15.72 8.20 5.22
N LYS A 94 16.85 8.83 4.92
CA LYS A 94 17.55 8.70 3.63
C LYS A 94 18.06 7.29 3.31
N ASN A 95 18.12 6.40 4.32
CA ASN A 95 18.55 5.01 4.19
C ASN A 95 17.34 4.05 4.09
N ASN A 96 16.14 4.58 3.84
CA ASN A 96 14.89 3.82 3.79
C ASN A 96 14.59 3.06 5.09
N GLN A 97 15.01 3.63 6.23
CA GLN A 97 14.67 3.13 7.55
C GLN A 97 13.53 3.95 8.13
N ILE A 98 12.55 3.26 8.71
CA ILE A 98 11.53 3.93 9.51
C ILE A 98 12.20 4.41 10.79
N ILE A 99 12.04 5.69 11.10
CA ILE A 99 12.54 6.28 12.32
C ILE A 99 11.61 5.83 13.45
N GLU A 100 12.15 5.05 14.39
CA GLU A 100 11.51 4.73 15.67
C GLU A 100 11.95 5.82 16.67
N ASP A 101 11.01 6.32 17.48
CA ASP A 101 11.32 7.25 18.59
C ASP A 101 12.20 6.58 19.67
#